data_AF-A0A1E5NXS4-F1
#
_entry.id   AF-A0A1E5NXS4-F1
#
_cell.length_a   1.000
_cell.length_b   1.000
_cell.length_c   1.000
_cell.angle_alpha   90.00
_cell.angle_beta   90.00
_cell.angle_gamma   90.00
#
_symmetry.space_group_name_H-M   'P 1'
#
loop_
_entity.id
_entity.type
_entity.pdbx_description
1 polymer ?
#
loop_
_entity_poly.entity_id
_entity_poly.type
_entity_poly.pdbx_seq_one_letter_code
_entity_poly.pdbx_strand_id
1 'polypeptide(L)'
;MSNIDDLLGPGYGRIVAARKSLEQACVQVVEMAQDVEFGPLGTDELAVAVATLKSSEYVDEDESGARWVSRAFTADFGDLIAHGEAALAFGGAVFMLRGALNELDAAILAADPQGPLGPGGTFSAR
;
A
#
# COMPACT_ATOMS: atom_id res chain seq x y z
N MET A 1 21.39 -19.26 -12.96
CA MET A 1 20.17 -18.51 -12.61
C MET A 1 20.63 -17.28 -11.87
N SER A 2 20.81 -16.16 -12.57
CA SER A 2 21.27 -14.92 -11.96
C SER A 2 20.15 -14.38 -11.08
N ASN A 3 20.35 -14.40 -9.77
CA ASN A 3 19.40 -13.86 -8.82
C ASN A 3 19.38 -12.33 -9.02
N ILE A 4 18.20 -11.72 -9.05
CA ILE A 4 18.06 -10.25 -9.14
C ILE A 4 18.86 -9.54 -8.03
N ASP A 5 19.05 -10.21 -6.88
CA ASP A 5 19.90 -9.77 -5.78
C ASP A 5 21.38 -9.60 -6.16
N ASP A 6 21.90 -10.38 -7.12
CA ASP A 6 23.29 -10.28 -7.60
C ASP A 6 23.51 -9.09 -8.56
N LEU A 7 22.42 -8.54 -9.13
CA LEU A 7 22.46 -7.49 -10.14
C LEU A 7 22.07 -6.09 -9.62
N LEU A 8 21.20 -6.02 -8.61
CA LEU A 8 20.62 -4.75 -8.11
C LEU A 8 20.92 -4.48 -6.63
N GLY A 9 21.52 -5.45 -5.92
CA GLY A 9 21.84 -5.37 -4.50
C GLY A 9 20.65 -5.76 -3.60
N PRO A 10 20.92 -6.15 -2.34
CA PRO A 10 19.92 -6.74 -1.43
C PRO A 10 18.79 -5.79 -1.02
N GLY A 11 18.95 -4.47 -1.22
CA GLY A 11 17.88 -3.49 -0.99
C GLY A 11 16.76 -3.59 -2.03
N TYR A 12 17.10 -3.91 -3.29
CA TYR A 12 16.13 -3.97 -4.38
C TYR A 12 15.26 -5.23 -4.32
N GLY A 13 15.82 -6.36 -3.89
CA GLY A 13 15.05 -7.59 -3.65
C GLY A 13 13.94 -7.41 -2.61
N ARG A 14 14.19 -6.61 -1.56
CA ARG A 14 13.17 -6.27 -0.55
C ARG A 14 12.06 -5.39 -1.10
N ILE A 15 12.39 -4.43 -1.95
CA ILE A 15 11.37 -3.58 -2.62
C ILE A 15 10.48 -4.45 -3.52
N VAL A 16 11.06 -5.36 -4.30
CA VAL A 16 10.29 -6.27 -5.17
C VAL A 16 9.36 -7.16 -4.35
N ALA A 17 9.85 -7.71 -3.23
CA ALA A 17 9.02 -8.51 -2.32
C ALA A 17 7.86 -7.67 -1.73
N ALA A 18 8.15 -6.45 -1.27
CA ALA A 18 7.13 -5.56 -0.71
C ALA A 18 6.08 -5.13 -1.75
N ARG A 19 6.49 -4.85 -3.00
CA ARG A 19 5.56 -4.56 -4.10
C ARG A 19 4.64 -5.74 -4.40
N LYS A 20 5.17 -6.98 -4.35
CA LYS A 20 4.36 -8.18 -4.51
C LYS A 20 3.37 -8.38 -3.35
N SER A 21 3.77 -8.10 -2.11
CA SER A 21 2.85 -8.11 -0.97
C SER A 21 1.74 -7.07 -1.15
N LEU A 22 2.09 -5.88 -1.65
CA LEU A 22 1.13 -4.82 -1.93
C LEU A 22 0.12 -5.23 -3.01
N GLU A 23 0.59 -5.81 -4.12
CA GLU A 23 -0.27 -6.34 -5.19
C GLU A 23 -1.30 -7.35 -4.65
N GLN A 24 -0.85 -8.29 -3.80
CA GLN A 24 -1.75 -9.27 -3.17
C GLN A 24 -2.78 -8.60 -2.26
N ALA A 25 -2.38 -7.59 -1.49
CA ALA A 25 -3.29 -6.84 -0.64
C ALA A 25 -4.31 -6.03 -1.47
N CYS A 26 -3.90 -5.46 -2.61
CA CYS A 26 -4.80 -4.78 -3.54
C CYS A 26 -5.88 -5.72 -4.08
N VAL A 27 -5.48 -6.92 -4.53
CA VAL A 27 -6.43 -7.96 -4.97
C VAL A 27 -7.42 -8.30 -3.87
N GLN A 28 -6.94 -8.52 -2.64
CA GLN A 28 -7.80 -8.84 -1.51
C GLN A 28 -8.81 -7.72 -1.20
N VAL A 29 -8.38 -6.46 -1.27
CA VAL A 29 -9.28 -5.30 -1.10
C VAL A 29 -10.38 -5.29 -2.17
N VAL A 30 -10.03 -5.54 -3.43
CA VAL A 30 -10.99 -5.57 -4.55
C VAL A 30 -11.95 -6.76 -4.42
N GLU A 31 -11.48 -7.91 -3.96
CA GLU A 31 -12.32 -9.09 -3.72
C GLU A 31 -13.30 -8.86 -2.57
N MET A 32 -12.83 -8.34 -1.43
CA MET A 32 -13.69 -8.12 -0.25
C MET A 32 -14.64 -6.94 -0.43
N ALA A 33 -14.39 -6.06 -1.40
CA ALA A 33 -15.21 -4.90 -1.73
C ALA A 33 -16.54 -5.22 -2.44
N GLN A 34 -16.77 -6.45 -2.91
CA GLN A 34 -17.90 -6.76 -3.81
C GLN A 34 -19.28 -6.54 -3.18
N ASP A 35 -19.43 -6.82 -1.89
CA ASP A 35 -20.72 -6.78 -1.18
C ASP A 35 -20.74 -5.70 -0.07
N VAL A 36 -19.92 -4.65 -0.22
CA VAL A 36 -19.72 -3.62 0.81
C VAL A 36 -20.48 -2.35 0.49
N GLU A 37 -21.18 -1.83 1.48
CA GLU A 37 -21.68 -0.46 1.47
C GLU A 37 -20.59 0.49 1.97
N PHE A 38 -20.01 1.31 1.08
CA PHE A 38 -18.85 2.15 1.40
C PHE A 38 -19.19 3.42 2.20
N GLY A 39 -20.41 3.94 2.07
CA GLY A 39 -20.84 5.20 2.70
C GLY A 39 -20.50 5.32 4.19
N PRO A 40 -20.77 4.30 5.03
CA PRO A 40 -20.41 4.35 6.44
C PRO A 40 -18.93 4.07 6.74
N LEU A 41 -18.15 3.59 5.78
CA LEU A 41 -16.80 3.06 6.03
C LEU A 41 -15.67 4.06 5.74
N GLY A 42 -16.00 5.18 5.11
CA GLY A 42 -14.99 6.10 4.62
C GLY A 42 -15.56 7.42 4.14
N THR A 43 -14.72 8.16 3.44
CA THR A 43 -15.12 9.34 2.68
C THR A 43 -15.93 8.94 1.45
N ASP A 44 -16.60 9.92 0.85
CA ASP A 44 -17.35 9.76 -0.42
C ASP A 44 -16.46 9.27 -1.58
N GLU A 45 -15.14 9.38 -1.45
CA GLU A 45 -14.16 8.93 -2.44
C GLU A 45 -13.85 7.43 -2.36
N LEU A 46 -14.22 6.74 -1.27
CA LEU A 46 -13.78 5.36 -1.02
C LEU A 46 -14.22 4.41 -2.13
N ALA A 47 -15.47 4.52 -2.59
CA ALA A 47 -15.98 3.71 -3.70
C ALA A 47 -15.21 3.96 -5.00
N VAL A 48 -14.84 5.22 -5.26
CA VAL A 48 -14.06 5.59 -6.45
C VAL A 48 -12.63 5.05 -6.35
N ALA A 49 -12.00 5.18 -5.18
CA ALA A 49 -10.65 4.68 -4.95
C ALA A 49 -10.56 3.16 -5.18
N VAL A 50 -11.53 2.39 -4.67
CA VAL A 50 -11.60 0.94 -4.89
C VAL A 50 -11.87 0.61 -6.36
N ALA A 51 -12.72 1.37 -7.05
CA ALA A 51 -12.97 1.17 -8.47
C ALA A 51 -11.71 1.45 -9.32
N THR A 52 -10.95 2.49 -8.99
CA THR A 52 -9.65 2.79 -9.62
C THR A 52 -8.66 1.66 -9.40
N LEU A 53 -8.59 1.14 -8.16
CA LEU A 53 -7.72 0.00 -7.85
C LEU A 53 -8.10 -1.25 -8.65
N LYS A 54 -9.40 -1.52 -8.81
CA LYS A 54 -9.90 -2.64 -9.63
C LYS A 54 -9.58 -2.50 -11.12
N SER A 55 -9.50 -1.27 -11.64
CA SER A 55 -9.18 -1.00 -13.04
C SER A 55 -7.68 -0.90 -13.33
N SER A 56 -6.84 -0.97 -12.30
CA SER A 56 -5.39 -0.86 -12.44
C SER A 56 -4.82 -2.04 -13.22
N GLU A 57 -3.97 -1.76 -14.20
CA GLU A 57 -3.26 -2.77 -15.00
C GLU A 57 -1.76 -2.82 -14.67
N TYR A 58 -1.25 -1.85 -13.89
CA TYR A 58 0.17 -1.67 -13.62
C TYR A 58 0.48 -1.48 -12.13
N VAL A 59 1.65 -1.98 -11.70
CA VAL A 59 2.08 -1.96 -10.29
C VAL A 59 2.16 -0.54 -9.69
N ASP A 60 2.57 0.46 -10.47
CA ASP A 60 2.66 1.84 -9.98
C ASP A 60 1.26 2.49 -9.78
N GLU A 61 0.27 2.04 -10.56
CA GLU A 61 -1.13 2.41 -10.41
C GLU A 61 -1.75 1.73 -9.19
N ASP A 62 -1.36 0.48 -8.89
CA ASP A 62 -1.75 -0.23 -7.67
C ASP A 62 -1.28 0.50 -6.40
N GLU A 63 -0.05 1.04 -6.39
CA GLU A 63 0.47 1.80 -5.25
C GLU A 63 -0.32 3.09 -5.01
N SER A 64 -0.61 3.83 -6.08
CA SER A 64 -1.37 5.08 -6.00
C SER A 64 -2.82 4.83 -5.58
N GLY A 65 -3.45 3.80 -6.15
CA GLY A 65 -4.80 3.36 -5.78
C GLY A 65 -4.86 2.86 -4.33
N ALA A 66 -3.89 2.05 -3.90
CA ALA A 66 -3.79 1.55 -2.53
C ALA A 66 -3.66 2.69 -1.51
N ARG A 67 -2.82 3.69 -1.80
CA ARG A 67 -2.69 4.88 -0.96
C ARG A 67 -3.99 5.67 -0.91
N TRP A 68 -4.73 5.77 -2.02
CA TRP A 68 -6.02 6.44 -2.03
C TRP A 68 -7.05 5.70 -1.18
N VAL A 69 -7.20 4.38 -1.35
CA VAL A 69 -8.09 3.54 -0.52
C VAL A 69 -7.74 3.69 0.96
N SER A 70 -6.45 3.62 1.30
CA SER A 70 -5.97 3.79 2.68
C SER A 70 -6.36 5.15 3.28
N ARG A 71 -6.30 6.25 2.51
CA ARG A 71 -6.73 7.57 2.98
C ARG A 71 -8.24 7.73 3.05
N ALA A 72 -8.97 7.16 2.09
CA ALA A 72 -10.42 7.30 1.98
C ALA A 72 -11.16 6.43 3.02
N PHE A 73 -10.55 5.33 3.48
CA PHE A 73 -11.10 4.49 4.53
C PHE A 73 -10.86 5.11 5.92
N THR A 74 -11.95 5.47 6.62
CA THR A 74 -11.89 6.18 7.91
C THR A 74 -12.56 5.43 9.05
N ALA A 75 -13.33 4.38 8.77
CA ALA A 75 -13.99 3.58 9.79
C ALA A 75 -12.99 2.91 10.74
N ASP A 76 -13.34 2.87 12.02
CA ASP A 76 -12.63 2.09 13.02
C ASP A 76 -13.25 0.70 13.18
N PHE A 77 -12.61 -0.16 13.98
CA PHE A 77 -13.08 -1.53 14.17
C PHE A 77 -14.48 -1.60 14.81
N GLY A 78 -14.86 -0.61 15.62
CA GLY A 78 -16.20 -0.52 16.21
C GLY A 78 -17.27 -0.23 15.15
N ASP A 79 -16.98 0.69 14.22
CA ASP A 79 -17.85 0.98 13.07
C ASP A 79 -18.06 -0.28 12.22
N LEU A 80 -16.99 -1.02 11.92
CA LEU A 80 -17.07 -2.23 11.10
C LEU A 80 -18.01 -3.30 11.67
N ILE A 81 -17.98 -3.51 12.99
CA ILE A 81 -18.85 -4.47 13.66
C ILE A 81 -20.33 -4.14 13.43
N ALA A 82 -20.69 -2.85 13.41
CA ALA A 82 -22.06 -2.40 13.21
C ALA A 82 -22.55 -2.63 11.77
N HIS A 83 -21.64 -2.72 10.80
CA HIS A 83 -21.93 -2.89 9.37
C HIS A 83 -21.75 -4.32 8.84
N GLY A 84 -21.48 -5.28 9.73
CA GLY A 84 -21.54 -6.71 9.45
C GLY A 84 -20.25 -7.32 8.89
N GLU A 85 -20.34 -8.58 8.49
CA GLU A 85 -19.19 -9.41 8.12
C GLU A 85 -18.45 -8.87 6.89
N ALA A 86 -19.18 -8.39 5.86
CA ALA A 86 -18.56 -7.82 4.66
C ALA A 86 -17.73 -6.57 4.99
N ALA A 87 -18.24 -5.68 5.85
CA ALA A 87 -17.50 -4.50 6.30
C ALA A 87 -16.26 -4.89 7.11
N LEU A 88 -16.36 -5.89 7.99
CA LEU A 88 -15.22 -6.42 8.75
C LEU A 88 -14.15 -7.04 7.84
N ALA A 89 -14.56 -7.85 6.87
CA ALA A 89 -13.64 -8.47 5.92
C ALA A 89 -12.91 -7.43 5.06
N PHE A 90 -13.65 -6.45 4.55
CA PHE A 90 -13.08 -5.34 3.78
C PHE A 90 -12.16 -4.46 4.63
N GLY A 91 -12.57 -4.07 5.83
CA GLY A 91 -11.73 -3.29 6.73
C GLY A 91 -10.46 -4.03 7.12
N GLY A 92 -10.55 -5.35 7.36
CA GLY A 92 -9.39 -6.23 7.55
C GLY A 92 -8.43 -6.20 6.36
N ALA A 93 -8.95 -6.30 5.13
CA ALA A 93 -8.15 -6.18 3.92
C ALA A 93 -7.48 -4.80 3.81
N VAL A 94 -8.17 -3.70 4.18
CA VAL A 94 -7.58 -2.35 4.19
C VAL A 94 -6.48 -2.21 5.25
N PHE A 95 -6.59 -2.86 6.41
CA PHE A 95 -5.50 -2.90 7.39
C PHE A 95 -4.28 -3.68 6.87
N MET A 96 -4.49 -4.79 6.17
CA MET A 96 -3.40 -5.53 5.53
C MET A 96 -2.73 -4.71 4.41
N LEU A 97 -3.53 -4.01 3.61
CA LEU A 97 -3.05 -3.06 2.59
C LEU A 97 -2.17 -1.97 3.21
N ARG A 98 -2.59 -1.38 4.34
CA ARG A 98 -1.80 -0.42 5.10
C ARG A 98 -0.48 -1.01 5.60
N GLY A 99 -0.50 -2.26 6.05
CA GLY A 99 0.70 -3.00 6.42
C GLY A 99 1.68 -3.15 5.25
N ALA A 100 1.19 -3.58 4.09
CA ALA A 100 2.01 -3.74 2.89
C ALA A 100 2.59 -2.41 2.37
N LEU A 101 1.82 -1.31 2.42
CA LEU A 101 2.32 0.03 2.11
C LEU A 101 3.45 0.43 3.05
N ASN A 102 3.30 0.21 4.36
CA ASN A 102 4.34 0.52 5.33
C ASN A 102 5.60 -0.34 5.15
N GLU A 103 5.47 -1.61 4.78
CA GLU A 103 6.60 -2.47 4.41
C GLU A 103 7.32 -1.96 3.16
N LEU A 104 6.57 -1.52 2.14
CA LEU A 104 7.14 -0.93 0.93
C LEU A 104 7.89 0.37 1.23
N ASP A 105 7.28 1.28 2.00
CA ASP A 105 7.91 2.53 2.39
C ASP A 105 9.20 2.27 3.19
N ALA A 106 9.18 1.29 4.11
CA ALA A 106 10.37 0.88 4.87
C ALA A 106 11.46 0.27 3.97
N ALA A 107 11.08 -0.52 2.97
CA ALA A 107 12.02 -1.11 2.02
C ALA A 107 12.67 -0.03 1.11
N ILE A 108 11.89 0.94 0.66
CA ILE A 108 12.38 2.08 -0.14
C ILE A 108 13.35 2.92 0.70
N LEU A 109 12.97 3.28 1.93
CA LEU A 109 13.83 4.07 2.83
C LEU A 109 15.15 3.34 3.17
N ALA A 110 15.11 2.01 3.30
CA ALA A 110 16.31 1.21 3.55
C ALA A 110 17.22 1.08 2.32
N ALA A 111 16.66 1.16 1.11
CA ALA A 111 17.42 1.10 -0.13
C ALA A 111 18.02 2.46 -0.53
N ASP A 112 17.40 3.57 -0.11
CA ASP A 112 17.91 4.93 -0.29
C ASP A 112 18.03 5.68 1.04
N PRO A 113 19.17 5.55 1.77
CA PRO A 113 19.39 6.27 3.02
C PRO A 113 19.62 7.78 2.83
N GLN A 114 19.60 8.33 1.62
CA GLN A 114 19.76 9.77 1.38
C GLN A 114 18.41 10.51 1.46
N GLY A 115 17.88 10.62 2.69
CA GLY A 115 16.99 11.74 3.05
C GLY A 115 17.69 13.09 2.82
N PRO A 116 16.95 14.21 2.74
CA PRO A 116 17.41 15.45 2.11
C PRO A 116 18.75 15.86 2.69
N LEU A 117 19.75 16.01 1.81
CA LEU A 117 21.01 16.67 2.14
C LEU A 117 20.65 18.02 2.76
N GLY A 118 20.68 18.08 4.09
CA GLY A 118 20.56 19.34 4.81
C GLY A 118 21.61 20.32 4.26
N PRO A 119 21.36 21.63 4.32
CA PRO A 119 22.31 22.62 3.83
C PRO A 119 23.56 22.60 4.71
N GLY A 120 24.54 21.76 4.36
CA GLY A 120 25.71 21.53 5.21
C GLY A 120 26.64 20.39 4.79
N GLY A 121 26.48 19.79 3.61
CA GLY A 121 27.43 18.81 3.08
C GLY A 121 28.77 19.48 2.76
N THR A 122 29.68 19.51 3.74
CA THR A 122 31.08 19.86 3.47
C THR A 122 31.73 18.71 2.72
N PHE A 123 32.11 18.97 1.47
CA PHE A 123 33.08 18.16 0.76
C PHE A 123 34.33 18.01 1.62
N SER A 124 34.60 16.82 2.14
CA SER A 124 35.96 16.44 2.53
C SER A 124 36.55 15.64 1.39
N ALA A 125 37.40 16.31 0.62
CA ALA A 125 38.35 15.68 -0.26
C ALA A 125 39.29 14.78 0.56
N ARG A 126 39.47 13.55 0.10
CA ARG A 126 40.75 12.84 0.22
C ARG A 126 40.86 11.75 -0.83
#